data_AF-A0A3A0B5S7-F1
#
_entry.id   AF-A0A3A0B5S7-F1
#
_cell.length_a   1.000
_cell.length_b   1.000
_cell.length_c   1.000
_cell.angle_alpha   90.00
_cell.angle_beta   90.00
_cell.angle_gamma   90.00
#
_symmetry.space_group_name_H-M   'P 1'
#
loop_
_entity.id
_entity.type
_entity.pdbx_description
1 polymer ?
#
loop_
_entity_poly.entity_id
_entity_poly.type
_entity_poly.pdbx_seq_one_letter_code
_entity_poly.pdbx_strand_id
1 'polypeptide(L)'
;MADGSAFRDDVLRRYDFTPTACEILRTVPVTIDNLDAPVGGGYWYPVEQRIHLNGVQDEACLHELTHAWADLTQFYVDPHPHNPALRGQHFAFRRAVERAALETDPAFRRIAFLAWEYTYGNPRTGFEGMRDIDWERFAGLASGCMGDTRLMPPYVARWYADLFGGHPEQPGPSELPPWAPPDWRQGVPPIARLAAHRSEPILRRLRRFLLGR
;
A
#
# COMPACT_ATOMS: atom_id res chain seq x y z
N MET A 1 -3.59 -27.04 0.01
CA MET A 1 -2.68 -25.98 -0.45
C MET A 1 -1.77 -26.54 -1.52
N ALA A 2 -1.88 -26.01 -2.73
CA ALA A 2 -1.00 -26.32 -3.83
C ALA A 2 0.23 -25.40 -3.82
N ASP A 3 1.32 -25.83 -4.47
CA ASP A 3 2.48 -24.98 -4.74
C ASP A 3 2.08 -23.87 -5.72
N GLY A 4 2.30 -22.62 -5.32
CA GLY A 4 1.99 -21.40 -6.08
C GLY A 4 3.21 -20.79 -6.79
N SER A 5 4.37 -21.45 -6.79
CA SER A 5 5.62 -20.88 -7.31
C SER A 5 5.52 -20.48 -8.79
N ALA A 6 4.87 -21.29 -9.64
CA ALA A 6 4.69 -20.97 -11.05
C ALA A 6 3.80 -19.73 -11.26
N PHE A 7 2.75 -19.57 -10.44
CA PHE A 7 1.88 -18.40 -10.48
C PHE A 7 2.62 -17.14 -10.03
N ARG A 8 3.37 -17.21 -8.93
CA ARG A 8 4.25 -16.14 -8.47
C ARG A 8 5.22 -15.69 -9.58
N ASP A 9 5.90 -16.64 -10.21
CA ASP A 9 6.92 -16.32 -11.22
C ASP A 9 6.31 -15.64 -12.47
N ASP A 10 5.09 -16.03 -12.83
CA ASP A 10 4.34 -15.35 -13.88
C ASP A 10 3.91 -13.93 -13.48
N VAL A 11 3.45 -13.72 -12.24
CA VAL A 11 3.14 -12.38 -11.70
C VAL A 11 4.39 -11.49 -11.70
N LEU A 12 5.53 -11.98 -11.20
CA LEU A 12 6.80 -11.24 -11.20
C LEU A 12 7.21 -10.79 -12.60
N ARG A 13 6.97 -11.64 -13.61
CA ARG A 13 7.27 -11.35 -15.02
C ARG A 13 6.33 -10.29 -15.60
N ARG A 14 5.02 -10.39 -15.33
CA ARG A 14 4.00 -9.53 -15.96
C ARG A 14 3.95 -8.11 -15.41
N TYR A 15 4.29 -7.91 -14.14
CA TYR A 15 4.10 -6.63 -13.45
C TYR A 15 5.38 -5.81 -13.23
N ASP A 16 6.41 -6.08 -14.04
CA ASP A 16 7.64 -5.27 -14.11
C ASP A 16 8.29 -5.00 -12.75
N PHE A 17 8.41 -6.05 -11.94
CA PHE A 17 9.26 -6.02 -10.76
C PHE A 17 10.72 -5.80 -11.19
N THR A 18 11.48 -5.02 -10.42
CA THR A 18 12.91 -4.85 -10.72
C THR A 18 13.64 -6.20 -10.68
N PRO A 19 14.77 -6.37 -11.40
CA PRO A 19 15.56 -7.60 -11.32
C PRO A 19 15.93 -7.98 -9.88
N THR A 20 16.35 -7.00 -9.07
CA THR A 20 16.68 -7.21 -7.66
C THR A 20 15.46 -7.64 -6.84
N ALA A 21 14.29 -7.02 -7.05
CA ALA A 21 13.07 -7.46 -6.37
C ALA A 21 12.68 -8.89 -6.78
N CYS A 22 12.81 -9.24 -8.06
CA CYS A 22 12.55 -10.60 -8.54
C CYS A 22 13.48 -11.64 -7.89
N GLU A 23 14.78 -11.34 -7.76
CA GLU A 23 15.74 -12.23 -7.11
C GLU A 23 15.34 -12.53 -5.66
N ILE A 24 14.96 -11.50 -4.90
CA ILE A 24 14.49 -11.64 -3.52
C ILE A 24 13.20 -12.45 -3.48
N LEU A 25 12.19 -12.04 -4.26
CA LEU A 25 10.84 -12.59 -4.17
C LEU A 25 10.72 -14.01 -4.70
N ARG A 26 11.60 -14.46 -5.61
CA ARG A 26 11.65 -15.87 -6.02
C ARG A 26 12.05 -16.83 -4.90
N THR A 27 12.67 -16.33 -3.83
CA THR A 27 13.01 -17.14 -2.65
C THR A 27 11.81 -17.41 -1.75
N VAL A 28 10.72 -16.64 -1.90
CA VAL A 28 9.54 -16.70 -1.03
C VAL A 28 8.60 -17.82 -1.47
N PRO A 29 8.38 -18.88 -0.67
CA PRO A 29 7.42 -19.93 -1.00
C PRO A 29 5.99 -19.38 -1.05
N VAL A 30 5.22 -19.79 -2.06
CA VAL A 30 3.82 -19.40 -2.24
C VAL A 30 2.95 -20.64 -2.20
N THR A 31 1.86 -20.57 -1.45
CA THR A 31 0.82 -21.60 -1.43
C THR A 31 -0.52 -21.02 -1.84
N ILE A 32 -1.34 -21.79 -2.54
CA ILE A 32 -2.66 -21.36 -3.02
C ILE A 32 -3.72 -22.39 -2.61
N ASP A 33 -4.85 -21.90 -2.10
CA ASP A 33 -5.98 -22.76 -1.75
C ASP A 33 -6.80 -23.19 -2.96
N ASN A 34 -7.14 -22.25 -3.85
CA ASN A 34 -7.94 -22.51 -5.03
C ASN A 34 -7.20 -22.11 -6.33
N LEU A 35 -6.73 -23.11 -7.09
CA LEU A 35 -6.07 -22.86 -8.38
C LEU A 35 -7.06 -22.57 -9.52
N ASP A 36 -8.34 -22.85 -9.35
CA ASP A 36 -9.34 -22.80 -10.41
C ASP A 36 -10.10 -21.46 -10.47
N ALA A 37 -9.91 -20.59 -9.47
CA ALA A 37 -10.63 -19.31 -9.40
C ALA A 37 -9.75 -18.15 -8.89
N PRO A 38 -9.94 -16.94 -9.44
CA PRO A 38 -9.24 -15.73 -9.00
C PRO A 38 -9.87 -15.16 -7.72
N VAL A 39 -9.88 -15.96 -6.65
CA VAL A 39 -10.36 -15.52 -5.34
C VAL A 39 -9.31 -14.59 -4.72
N GLY A 40 -9.73 -13.39 -4.33
CA GLY A 40 -8.85 -12.41 -3.72
C GLY A 40 -8.51 -12.69 -2.26
N GLY A 41 -7.49 -11.98 -1.79
CA GLY A 41 -6.94 -12.10 -0.43
C GLY A 41 -5.81 -13.10 -0.31
N GLY A 42 -4.99 -12.88 0.72
CA GLY A 42 -3.83 -13.67 1.04
C GLY A 42 -3.24 -13.22 2.35
N TYR A 43 -2.11 -13.82 2.71
CA TYR A 43 -1.34 -13.47 3.90
C TYR A 43 0.15 -13.67 3.65
N TRP A 44 0.94 -12.63 3.95
CA TRP A 44 2.35 -12.72 4.24
C TRP A 44 2.58 -13.18 5.68
N TYR A 45 3.33 -14.27 5.84
CA TYR A 45 3.75 -14.78 7.14
C TYR A 45 5.23 -14.45 7.37
N PRO A 46 5.56 -13.37 8.10
CA PRO A 46 6.94 -12.86 8.18
C PRO A 46 7.91 -13.81 8.90
N VAL A 47 7.43 -14.59 9.88
CA VAL A 47 8.27 -15.53 10.65
C VAL A 47 8.67 -16.72 9.77
N GLU A 48 7.71 -17.26 9.03
CA GLU A 48 7.89 -18.41 8.13
C GLU A 48 8.41 -18.01 6.75
N GLN A 49 8.49 -16.70 6.48
CA GLN A 49 8.86 -16.11 5.19
C GLN A 49 8.10 -16.73 4.00
N ARG A 50 6.79 -16.90 4.13
CA ARG A 50 5.94 -17.51 3.09
C ARG A 50 4.69 -16.70 2.82
N ILE A 51 4.15 -16.87 1.61
CA ILE A 51 2.87 -16.31 1.20
C ILE A 51 1.83 -17.44 1.11
N HIS A 52 0.61 -17.10 1.52
CA HIS A 52 -0.58 -17.88 1.26
C HIS A 52 -1.59 -17.04 0.49
N LEU A 53 -2.21 -17.62 -0.54
CA LEU A 53 -3.25 -16.97 -1.34
C LEU A 53 -4.53 -17.79 -1.33
N ASN A 54 -5.67 -17.11 -1.26
CA ASN A 54 -6.98 -17.77 -1.32
C ASN A 54 -7.26 -18.33 -2.74
N GLY A 55 -6.73 -17.68 -3.77
CA GLY A 55 -6.84 -18.12 -5.15
C GLY A 55 -5.84 -17.47 -6.10
N VAL A 56 -6.00 -17.69 -7.41
CA VAL A 56 -5.10 -17.19 -8.47
C VAL A 56 -5.46 -15.76 -8.91
N GLN A 57 -5.61 -14.84 -7.95
CA GLN A 57 -5.83 -13.42 -8.23
C GLN A 57 -4.50 -12.66 -8.23
N ASP A 58 -4.18 -12.01 -9.35
CA ASP A 58 -2.94 -11.25 -9.51
C ASP A 58 -2.79 -10.12 -8.49
N GLU A 59 -3.89 -9.38 -8.22
CA GLU A 59 -3.88 -8.26 -7.27
C GLU A 59 -3.49 -8.72 -5.86
N ALA A 60 -4.07 -9.83 -5.39
CA ALA A 60 -3.71 -10.43 -4.11
C ALA A 60 -2.26 -10.92 -4.08
N CYS A 61 -1.79 -11.60 -5.14
CA CYS A 61 -0.40 -12.04 -5.21
C CYS A 61 0.58 -10.86 -5.16
N LEU A 62 0.31 -9.81 -5.94
CA LEU A 62 1.13 -8.60 -5.97
C LEU A 62 1.11 -7.87 -4.61
N HIS A 63 -0.03 -7.86 -3.92
CA HIS A 63 -0.17 -7.33 -2.57
C HIS A 63 0.76 -8.04 -1.59
N GLU A 64 0.66 -9.37 -1.51
CA GLU A 64 1.47 -10.16 -0.56
C GLU A 64 2.95 -10.16 -0.93
N LEU A 65 3.30 -10.14 -2.22
CA LEU A 65 4.69 -9.97 -2.67
C LEU A 65 5.25 -8.62 -2.26
N THR A 66 4.42 -7.58 -2.25
CA THR A 66 4.84 -6.25 -1.79
C THR A 66 5.11 -6.23 -0.28
N HIS A 67 4.32 -6.95 0.52
CA HIS A 67 4.63 -7.16 1.94
C HIS A 67 5.95 -7.91 2.13
N ALA A 68 6.12 -9.03 1.44
CA ALA A 68 7.33 -9.84 1.53
C ALA A 68 8.57 -9.03 1.16
N TRP A 69 8.52 -8.25 0.07
CA TRP A 69 9.65 -7.40 -0.33
C TRP A 69 9.97 -6.35 0.74
N ALA A 70 8.96 -5.63 1.23
CA ALA A 70 9.17 -4.57 2.21
C ALA A 70 9.74 -5.11 3.53
N ASP A 71 9.33 -6.30 3.95
CA ASP A 71 9.86 -6.97 5.13
C ASP A 71 11.31 -7.46 4.88
N LEU A 72 11.56 -8.19 3.79
CA LEU A 72 12.88 -8.75 3.47
C LEU A 72 13.94 -7.67 3.18
N THR A 73 13.52 -6.50 2.67
CA THR A 73 14.41 -5.35 2.45
C THR A 73 14.47 -4.39 3.65
N GLN A 74 13.73 -4.68 4.72
CA GLN A 74 13.68 -3.88 5.93
C GLN A 74 13.19 -2.44 5.68
N PHE A 75 12.33 -2.24 4.67
CA PHE A 75 11.77 -0.95 4.26
C PHE A 75 11.10 -0.20 5.43
N TYR A 76 10.44 -0.93 6.33
CA TYR A 76 9.74 -0.34 7.48
C TYR A 76 10.57 -0.19 8.77
N VAL A 77 11.82 -0.65 8.80
CA VAL A 77 12.60 -0.66 10.04
C VAL A 77 12.96 0.75 10.49
N ASP A 78 12.55 1.09 11.72
CA ASP A 78 12.90 2.34 12.40
C ASP A 78 13.58 2.05 13.75
N PRO A 79 14.81 2.55 14.01
CA PRO A 79 15.69 3.26 13.09
C PRO A 79 16.33 2.30 12.07
N HIS A 80 16.53 2.78 10.84
CA HIS A 80 17.21 2.02 9.80
C HIS A 80 18.57 1.47 10.29
N PRO A 81 18.86 0.16 10.13
CA PRO A 81 19.97 -0.52 10.81
C PRO A 81 21.35 0.02 10.40
N HIS A 82 21.47 0.57 9.20
CA HIS A 82 22.73 1.14 8.68
C HIS A 82 22.76 2.68 8.71
N ASN A 83 21.66 3.33 9.07
CA ASN A 83 21.62 4.79 9.14
C ASN A 83 20.61 5.26 10.21
N PRO A 84 21.05 5.41 11.46
CA PRO A 84 20.20 5.84 12.56
C PRO A 84 19.57 7.23 12.39
N ALA A 85 20.01 8.02 11.41
CA ALA A 85 19.40 9.30 11.05
C ALA A 85 18.16 9.15 10.13
N LEU A 86 17.98 8.01 9.47
CA LEU A 86 16.77 7.66 8.70
C LEU A 86 15.66 7.13 9.61
N ARG A 87 15.30 7.92 10.63
CA ARG A 87 14.05 7.70 11.38
C ARG A 87 12.88 8.20 10.54
N GLY A 88 11.78 7.45 10.50
CA GLY A 88 10.52 7.94 9.92
C GLY A 88 10.33 7.84 8.40
N GLN A 89 10.88 6.81 7.74
CA GLN A 89 10.47 6.50 6.35
C GLN A 89 8.97 6.18 6.28
N HIS A 90 8.42 5.41 7.22
CA HIS A 90 6.99 5.13 7.29
C HIS A 90 6.15 6.41 7.54
N PHE A 91 6.62 7.35 8.38
CA PHE A 91 5.95 8.65 8.56
C PHE A 91 6.01 9.52 7.31
N ALA A 92 7.15 9.53 6.60
CA ALA A 92 7.29 10.27 5.36
C ALA A 92 6.44 9.66 4.23
N PHE A 93 6.36 8.33 4.16
CA PHE A 93 5.47 7.59 3.28
C PHE A 93 4.02 7.92 3.61
N ARG A 94 3.61 7.83 4.88
CA ARG A 94 2.27 8.21 5.33
C ARG A 94 1.88 9.62 4.90
N ARG A 95 2.76 10.61 5.08
CA ARG A 95 2.50 11.98 4.61
C ARG A 95 2.36 12.06 3.10
N ALA A 96 3.09 11.25 2.34
CA ALA A 96 2.92 11.16 0.90
C ALA A 96 1.55 10.56 0.52
N VAL A 97 1.08 9.54 1.25
CA VAL A 97 -0.27 8.97 1.08
C VAL A 97 -1.35 9.98 1.45
N GLU A 98 -1.23 10.67 2.59
CA GLU A 98 -2.18 11.72 3.00
C GLU A 98 -2.23 12.87 1.99
N ARG A 99 -1.10 13.24 1.40
CA ARG A 99 -1.06 14.19 0.28
C ARG A 99 -1.75 13.64 -0.96
N ALA A 100 -1.49 12.39 -1.31
CA ALA A 100 -2.10 11.74 -2.48
C ALA A 100 -3.62 11.64 -2.36
N ALA A 101 -4.17 11.42 -1.16
CA ALA A 101 -5.60 11.42 -0.92
C ALA A 101 -6.28 12.73 -1.38
N LEU A 102 -5.55 13.85 -1.31
CA LEU A 102 -6.01 15.18 -1.72
C LEU A 102 -5.62 15.54 -3.16
N GLU A 103 -4.97 14.64 -3.90
CA GLU A 103 -4.50 14.89 -5.25
C GLU A 103 -5.65 15.22 -6.20
N THR A 104 -5.47 16.22 -7.06
CA THR A 104 -6.54 16.70 -7.96
C THR A 104 -6.23 16.44 -9.43
N ASP A 105 -4.98 16.10 -9.76
CA ASP A 105 -4.62 15.73 -11.11
C ASP A 105 -5.41 14.48 -11.56
N PRO A 106 -6.20 14.56 -12.65
CA PRO A 106 -6.93 13.42 -13.19
C PRO A 106 -6.05 12.22 -13.53
N ALA A 107 -4.77 12.43 -13.87
CA ALA A 107 -3.83 11.35 -14.17
C ALA A 107 -3.59 10.43 -12.97
N PHE A 108 -3.73 10.95 -11.75
CA PHE A 108 -3.49 10.21 -10.50
C PHE A 108 -4.78 9.83 -9.76
N ARG A 109 -5.95 9.94 -10.42
CA ARG A 109 -7.27 9.73 -9.79
C ARG A 109 -7.37 8.39 -9.05
N ARG A 110 -6.79 7.32 -9.60
CA ARG A 110 -6.79 5.99 -8.98
C ARG A 110 -6.10 6.02 -7.62
N ILE A 111 -4.87 6.52 -7.59
CA ILE A 111 -4.06 6.60 -6.36
C ILE A 111 -4.67 7.58 -5.38
N ALA A 112 -5.25 8.68 -5.88
CA ALA A 112 -5.98 9.63 -5.03
C ALA A 112 -7.15 8.97 -4.30
N PHE A 113 -7.94 8.16 -5.01
CA PHE A 113 -9.05 7.44 -4.39
C PHE A 113 -8.56 6.42 -3.36
N LEU A 114 -7.59 5.55 -3.72
CA LEU A 114 -7.09 4.52 -2.80
C LEU A 114 -6.49 5.15 -1.55
N ALA A 115 -5.64 6.16 -1.74
CA ALA A 115 -5.03 6.89 -0.64
C ALA A 115 -6.09 7.52 0.29
N TRP A 116 -7.20 7.99 -0.27
CA TRP A 116 -8.30 8.51 0.54
C TRP A 116 -9.04 7.45 1.31
N GLU A 117 -9.44 6.34 0.69
CA GLU A 117 -10.07 5.23 1.42
C GLU A 117 -9.15 4.74 2.54
N TYR A 118 -7.86 4.59 2.28
CA TYR A 118 -6.90 4.16 3.28
C TYR A 118 -6.67 5.20 4.38
N THR A 119 -6.90 6.49 4.13
CA THR A 119 -6.69 7.57 5.10
C THR A 119 -7.95 7.87 5.92
N TYR A 120 -9.12 7.88 5.27
CA TYR A 120 -10.38 8.39 5.82
C TYR A 120 -11.50 7.36 5.87
N GLY A 121 -11.30 6.19 5.26
CA GLY A 121 -12.33 5.18 5.10
C GLY A 121 -13.32 5.48 3.97
N ASN A 122 -14.27 4.58 3.82
CA ASN A 122 -15.41 4.71 2.91
C ASN A 122 -16.70 4.28 3.64
N PRO A 123 -17.58 5.24 4.00
CA PRO A 123 -18.80 4.94 4.72
C PRO A 123 -19.81 4.11 3.90
N ARG A 124 -19.71 4.12 2.56
CA ARG A 124 -20.60 3.32 1.69
C ARG A 124 -20.29 1.83 1.78
N THR A 125 -19.03 1.47 1.98
CA THR A 125 -18.58 0.08 2.13
C THR A 125 -18.43 -0.32 3.59
N GLY A 126 -18.53 0.62 4.53
CA GLY A 126 -18.26 0.40 5.94
C GLY A 126 -16.76 0.31 6.28
N PHE A 127 -15.89 0.61 5.31
CA PHE A 127 -14.45 0.58 5.53
C PHE A 127 -14.02 1.78 6.38
N GLU A 128 -13.41 1.54 7.54
CA GLU A 128 -12.99 2.61 8.46
C GLU A 128 -11.67 3.31 8.05
N GLY A 129 -11.02 2.80 7.01
CA GLY A 129 -9.66 3.20 6.63
C GLY A 129 -8.59 2.45 7.42
N MET A 130 -7.34 2.60 6.98
CA MET A 130 -6.20 1.82 7.49
C MET A 130 -5.46 2.48 8.67
N ARG A 131 -5.94 3.64 9.16
CA ARG A 131 -5.39 4.35 10.34
C ARG A 131 -3.86 4.46 10.36
N ASP A 132 -3.18 3.64 11.17
CA ASP A 132 -1.72 3.68 11.35
C ASP A 132 -1.00 2.48 10.70
N ILE A 133 -1.72 1.69 9.89
CA ILE A 133 -1.26 0.45 9.27
C ILE A 133 -0.59 0.78 7.93
N ASP A 134 0.58 1.41 7.98
CA ASP A 134 1.27 1.89 6.77
C ASP A 134 1.77 0.76 5.87
N TRP A 135 2.00 -0.44 6.41
CA TRP A 135 2.41 -1.60 5.64
C TRP A 135 1.30 -2.08 4.68
N GLU A 136 0.04 -2.10 5.13
CA GLU A 136 -1.15 -2.34 4.30
C GLU A 136 -1.34 -1.26 3.24
N ARG A 137 -1.09 0.02 3.58
CA ARG A 137 -1.20 1.12 2.61
C ARG A 137 -0.23 0.96 1.45
N PHE A 138 0.99 0.54 1.73
CA PHE A 138 2.02 0.36 0.71
C PHE A 138 1.69 -0.80 -0.21
N ALA A 139 1.36 -1.98 0.35
CA ALA A 139 0.94 -3.12 -0.45
C ALA A 139 -0.36 -2.83 -1.21
N GLY A 140 -1.32 -2.15 -0.57
CA GLY A 140 -2.59 -1.75 -1.16
C GLY A 140 -2.48 -0.72 -2.28
N LEU A 141 -1.49 0.18 -2.24
CA LEU A 141 -1.23 1.11 -3.36
C LEU A 141 -0.50 0.41 -4.51
N ALA A 142 0.47 -0.48 -4.21
CA ALA A 142 1.17 -1.28 -5.21
C ALA A 142 0.22 -2.22 -5.97
N SER A 143 -0.53 -3.06 -5.25
CA SER A 143 -1.55 -3.96 -5.80
C SER A 143 -2.67 -3.17 -6.46
N GLY A 144 -3.09 -2.08 -5.82
CA GLY A 144 -4.00 -1.12 -6.39
C GLY A 144 -3.57 -0.68 -7.78
N CYS A 145 -2.33 -0.25 -8.03
CA CYS A 145 -1.91 0.10 -9.39
C CYS A 145 -1.38 -1.08 -10.23
N MET A 146 -1.46 -2.30 -9.72
CA MET A 146 -0.78 -3.49 -10.26
C MET A 146 0.69 -3.25 -10.64
N GLY A 147 1.42 -2.55 -9.77
CA GLY A 147 2.83 -2.20 -10.01
C GLY A 147 3.07 -1.06 -11.01
N ASP A 148 2.04 -0.50 -11.66
CA ASP A 148 2.20 0.64 -12.58
C ASP A 148 2.42 1.95 -11.82
N THR A 149 3.69 2.27 -11.54
CA THR A 149 4.07 3.48 -10.79
C THR A 149 3.78 4.78 -11.55
N ARG A 150 3.48 4.74 -12.86
CA ARG A 150 3.07 5.93 -13.63
C ARG A 150 1.68 6.44 -13.23
N LEU A 151 0.87 5.58 -12.62
CA LEU A 151 -0.42 5.94 -12.04
C LEU A 151 -0.27 6.68 -10.70
N MET A 152 0.95 6.74 -10.15
CA MET A 152 1.25 7.41 -8.90
C MET A 152 1.84 8.81 -9.13
N PRO A 153 1.50 9.80 -8.28
CA PRO A 153 2.24 11.05 -8.25
C PRO A 153 3.73 10.78 -7.99
N PRO A 154 4.67 11.57 -8.55
CA PRO A 154 6.11 11.31 -8.40
C PRO A 154 6.60 11.21 -6.94
N TYR A 155 5.95 11.94 -6.02
CA TYR A 155 6.27 11.89 -4.59
C TYR A 155 5.81 10.61 -3.87
N VAL A 156 4.90 9.85 -4.47
CA VAL A 156 4.49 8.50 -4.05
C VAL A 156 5.30 7.45 -4.80
N ALA A 157 5.43 7.57 -6.13
CA ALA A 157 6.13 6.62 -7.00
C ALA A 157 7.54 6.28 -6.51
N ARG A 158 8.28 7.27 -6.01
CA ARG A 158 9.66 7.10 -5.50
C ARG A 158 9.81 6.02 -4.42
N TRP A 159 8.75 5.72 -3.67
CA TRP A 159 8.80 4.70 -2.61
C TRP A 159 8.81 3.28 -3.16
N TYR A 160 8.51 3.11 -4.45
CA TYR A 160 8.43 1.83 -5.12
C TYR A 160 9.55 1.64 -6.16
N ALA A 161 10.50 2.58 -6.25
CA ALA A 161 11.53 2.58 -7.31
C ALA A 161 12.44 1.35 -7.29
N ASP A 162 12.68 0.78 -6.11
CA ASP A 162 13.48 -0.44 -5.97
C ASP A 162 12.63 -1.72 -6.14
N LEU A 163 11.30 -1.59 -6.11
CA LEU A 163 10.35 -2.70 -6.25
C LEU A 163 9.87 -2.88 -7.70
N PHE A 164 9.52 -1.80 -8.40
CA PHE A 164 8.99 -1.81 -9.77
C PHE A 164 9.81 -0.96 -10.74
N GLY A 165 9.93 -1.42 -11.99
CA GLY A 165 10.47 -0.64 -13.11
C GLY A 165 9.50 0.41 -13.68
N GLY A 166 8.21 0.31 -13.36
CA GLY A 166 7.16 1.28 -13.71
C GLY A 166 6.48 1.06 -15.06
N HIS A 167 6.69 -0.10 -15.70
CA HIS A 167 6.18 -0.43 -17.03
C HIS A 167 5.70 -1.89 -17.12
N PRO A 168 4.63 -2.28 -16.40
CA PRO A 168 4.13 -3.65 -16.43
C PRO A 168 3.66 -4.05 -17.85
N GLU A 169 3.95 -5.30 -18.27
CA GLU A 169 3.53 -5.86 -19.56
C GLU A 169 2.01 -5.89 -19.68
N GLN A 170 1.36 -6.25 -18.58
CA GLN A 170 -0.08 -6.09 -18.44
C GLN A 170 -0.34 -4.76 -17.74
N PRO A 171 -0.96 -3.78 -18.42
CA PRO A 171 -1.36 -2.57 -17.72
C PRO A 171 -2.26 -2.99 -16.56
N GLY A 172 -1.94 -2.52 -15.35
CA GLY A 172 -2.88 -2.62 -14.23
C GLY A 172 -4.23 -2.12 -14.69
N PRO A 173 -5.37 -2.70 -14.23
CA PRO A 173 -6.63 -2.69 -14.97
C PRO A 173 -6.87 -1.32 -15.57
N SER A 174 -6.59 -1.19 -16.87
CA SER A 174 -6.76 0.05 -17.64
C SER A 174 -8.25 0.37 -17.75
N GLU A 175 -9.05 -0.69 -17.69
CA GLU A 175 -10.49 -0.68 -17.49
C GLU A 175 -10.81 -0.98 -16.02
N LEU A 176 -10.49 -0.02 -15.16
CA LEU A 176 -11.30 0.07 -13.97
C LEU A 176 -12.72 0.49 -14.37
N PRO A 177 -13.78 -0.14 -13.84
CA PRO A 177 -15.06 0.54 -13.77
C PRO A 177 -14.85 1.91 -13.05
N PRO A 178 -15.66 2.93 -13.28
CA PRO A 178 -15.44 4.27 -12.71
C PRO A 178 -15.69 4.28 -11.19
N TRP A 179 -14.78 3.73 -10.38
CA TRP A 179 -14.96 3.56 -8.93
C TRP A 179 -14.26 4.64 -8.10
N ALA A 180 -13.83 5.73 -8.71
CA ALA A 180 -13.94 7.00 -8.01
C ALA A 180 -15.35 7.53 -8.30
N PRO A 181 -16.40 7.19 -7.51
CA PRO A 181 -17.70 7.82 -7.63
C PRO A 181 -17.51 9.33 -7.75
N PRO A 182 -18.22 10.09 -8.60
CA PRO A 182 -18.04 11.55 -8.69
C PRO A 182 -18.08 12.25 -7.31
N ASP A 183 -18.72 11.60 -6.34
CA ASP A 183 -18.90 11.95 -4.94
C ASP A 183 -18.02 11.17 -3.94
N TRP A 184 -16.92 10.49 -4.31
CA TRP A 184 -16.13 9.66 -3.39
C TRP A 184 -15.52 10.43 -2.21
N ARG A 185 -15.42 11.75 -2.35
CA ARG A 185 -15.00 12.67 -1.29
C ARG A 185 -16.17 13.18 -0.42
N GLN A 186 -17.41 12.88 -0.78
CA GLN A 186 -18.61 13.30 -0.06
C GLN A 186 -18.86 12.37 1.14
N GLY A 187 -19.19 12.95 2.30
CA GLY A 187 -19.47 12.20 3.54
C GLY A 187 -18.33 12.19 4.56
N VAL A 188 -17.11 12.58 4.18
CA VAL A 188 -16.04 12.87 5.14
C VAL A 188 -16.14 14.36 5.52
N PRO A 189 -16.21 14.71 6.81
CA PRO A 189 -16.32 16.11 7.22
C PRO A 189 -15.14 16.92 6.65
N PRO A 190 -15.34 18.20 6.29
CA PRO A 190 -14.30 19.03 5.65
C PRO A 190 -12.97 18.93 6.41
N ILE A 191 -11.84 18.99 5.72
CA ILE A 191 -10.47 18.90 6.26
C ILE A 191 -10.30 19.70 7.57
N ALA A 192 -10.98 20.84 7.71
CA ALA A 192 -11.03 21.67 8.91
C ALA A 192 -11.52 20.93 10.19
N ARG A 193 -12.45 19.96 10.08
CA ARG A 193 -12.93 19.13 11.21
C ARG A 193 -11.97 18.00 11.59
N LEU A 194 -11.22 17.45 10.63
CA LEU A 194 -10.23 16.39 10.90
C LEU A 194 -8.94 16.95 11.53
N ALA A 195 -8.52 18.15 11.14
CA ALA A 195 -7.40 18.86 11.78
C ALA A 195 -7.69 19.20 13.26
N ALA A 196 -8.95 19.48 13.61
CA ALA A 196 -9.39 19.75 14.97
C ALA A 196 -9.33 18.50 15.89
N HIS A 197 -9.59 17.30 15.36
CA HIS A 197 -9.52 16.06 16.16
C HIS A 197 -8.11 15.53 16.37
N ARG A 198 -7.16 15.80 15.46
CA ARG A 198 -5.75 15.35 15.61
C ARG A 198 -4.90 16.28 16.48
N SER A 199 -5.36 17.49 16.81
CA SER A 199 -4.61 18.47 17.61
C SER A 199 -4.91 18.42 19.13
N GLU A 200 -5.92 17.66 19.57
CA GLU A 200 -6.27 17.56 20.99
C GLU A 200 -5.28 16.81 21.92
N PRO A 201 -4.50 15.78 21.50
CA PRO A 201 -3.62 15.09 22.46
C PRO A 201 -2.35 15.91 22.78
N ILE A 202 -1.86 16.71 21.84
CA ILE A 202 -0.61 17.49 21.99
C ILE A 202 -0.87 18.75 22.81
N LEU A 203 -1.98 19.46 22.57
CA LEU A 203 -2.30 20.68 23.31
C LEU A 203 -2.75 20.40 24.76
N ARG A 204 -3.34 19.23 25.06
CA ARG A 204 -3.62 18.82 26.45
C ARG A 204 -2.36 18.44 27.23
N ARG A 205 -1.33 17.86 26.59
CA ARG A 205 -0.04 17.58 27.25
C ARG A 205 0.77 18.85 27.51
N LEU A 206 0.77 19.81 26.58
CA LEU A 206 1.46 21.09 26.77
C LEU A 206 0.79 21.98 27.84
N ARG A 207 -0.54 21.96 27.98
CA ARG A 207 -1.22 22.68 29.08
C ARG A 207 -0.94 22.10 30.47
N ARG A 208 -0.79 20.77 30.62
CA ARG A 208 -0.40 20.18 31.92
C ARG A 208 1.07 20.46 32.27
N PHE A 209 1.94 20.60 31.29
CA PHE A 209 3.35 20.89 31.52
C PHE A 209 3.61 22.38 31.82
N LEU A 210 2.80 23.29 31.28
CA LEU A 210 2.96 24.74 31.45
C LEU A 210 2.14 25.34 32.61
N LEU A 211 1.15 24.63 33.17
CA LEU A 211 0.29 25.14 34.25
C LEU A 211 0.51 24.52 35.62
N GLY A 212 1.51 23.63 35.79
CA GLY A 212 2.05 23.23 37.09
C GLY A 212 1.01 23.06 38.21
N ARG A 213 0.04 22.17 38.04
CA ARG A 213 -0.81 21.58 39.09
C ARG A 213 -1.24 20.18 38.70
#